data_AF-A0A818QV52-F1
#
_entry.id   AF-A0A818QV52-F1
#
_cell.length_a   1.000
_cell.length_b   1.000
_cell.length_c   1.000
_cell.angle_alpha   90.00
_cell.angle_beta   90.00
_cell.angle_gamma   90.00
#
_symmetry.space_group_name_H-M   'P 1'
#
loop_
_entity.id
_entity.type
_entity.pdbx_description
1 polymer ?
#
loop_
_entity_poly.entity_id
_entity_poly.type
_entity_poly.pdbx_seq_one_letter_code
_entity_poly.pdbx_strand_id
1 'polypeptide(L)'
;MGLGFRYGSYNEGLLPTARIIWALDLALWYLRSLKFIIALKFLGPKLLMLKNMLWDLFVFVYMIFIAIAAYAVVSRALIFYKEVPFTGRGILSEIFYEPYWFIYGEFSDKDLLDERIKNGTNAGGGGVAEATATHVLLGFHMLFINILLLNLLVAVFA
;
A
#
# COMPACT_ATOMS: atom_id res chain seq x y z
N MET A 1 -27.00 13.43 2.59
CA MET A 1 -28.15 12.79 3.27
C MET A 1 -27.82 12.47 4.75
N GLY A 2 -26.93 13.22 5.42
CA GLY A 2 -26.46 12.91 6.78
C GLY A 2 -27.14 13.66 7.94
N LEU A 3 -28.06 14.60 7.67
CA LEU A 3 -28.66 15.44 8.71
C LEU A 3 -29.69 14.71 9.60
N GLY A 4 -30.20 13.55 9.17
CA GLY A 4 -31.20 12.78 9.94
C GLY A 4 -30.64 12.02 11.14
N PHE A 5 -29.36 11.66 11.13
CA PHE A 5 -28.75 10.88 12.22
C PHE A 5 -28.33 11.72 13.44
N ARG A 6 -28.47 13.04 13.39
CA ARG A 6 -28.14 13.92 14.53
C ARG A 6 -29.25 13.99 15.59
N TYR A 7 -30.47 13.56 15.26
CA TYR A 7 -31.61 13.61 16.20
C TYR A 7 -31.82 12.33 17.03
N GLY A 8 -31.09 11.24 16.75
CA GLY A 8 -31.17 9.97 17.50
C GLY A 8 -30.05 9.75 18.53
N SER A 9 -29.23 10.78 18.83
CA SER A 9 -28.00 10.63 19.61
C SER A 9 -28.23 10.75 21.12
N TYR A 10 -28.78 9.71 21.72
CA TYR A 10 -28.71 9.40 23.16
C TYR A 10 -28.02 8.04 23.41
N ASN A 11 -27.07 7.64 22.56
CA ASN A 11 -26.33 6.38 22.77
C ASN A 11 -24.85 6.52 22.41
N GLU A 12 -23.99 6.23 23.38
CA GLU A 12 -22.56 6.57 23.42
C GLU A 12 -21.74 5.84 22.33
N GLY A 13 -22.25 4.71 21.83
CA GLY A 13 -21.62 3.92 20.76
C GLY A 13 -21.83 4.42 19.33
N LEU A 14 -22.74 5.37 19.08
CA LEU A 14 -23.06 5.85 17.73
C LEU A 14 -22.19 7.03 17.27
N LEU A 15 -21.49 7.70 18.19
CA LEU A 15 -20.60 8.82 17.90
C LEU A 15 -19.42 8.45 16.96
N PRO A 16 -18.68 7.33 17.16
CA PRO A 16 -17.60 6.96 16.23
C PRO A 16 -18.13 6.59 14.84
N THR A 17 -19.25 5.86 14.77
CA THR A 17 -19.87 5.48 13.50
C THR A 17 -20.38 6.71 12.75
N ALA A 18 -21.01 7.67 13.45
CA ALA A 18 -21.48 8.91 12.85
C ALA A 18 -20.30 9.72 12.27
N ARG A 19 -19.15 9.81 12.95
CA ARG A 19 -17.97 10.49 12.40
C ARG A 19 -17.48 9.88 11.09
N ILE A 20 -17.42 8.54 11.01
CA ILE A 20 -17.01 7.82 9.80
C ILE A 20 -18.00 8.07 8.66
N ILE A 21 -19.31 7.99 8.93
CA ILE A 21 -20.35 8.22 7.94
C ILE A 21 -20.29 9.65 7.39
N TRP A 22 -20.07 10.64 8.25
CA TRP A 22 -19.94 12.04 7.83
C TRP A 22 -18.67 12.29 7.02
N ALA A 23 -17.55 11.66 7.39
CA ALA A 23 -16.31 11.71 6.61
C ALA A 23 -16.48 11.10 5.21
N LEU A 24 -17.21 9.97 5.11
CA LEU A 24 -17.51 9.33 3.83
C LEU A 24 -18.48 10.16 2.98
N ASP A 25 -19.53 10.76 3.56
CA ASP A 25 -20.46 11.65 2.84
C ASP A 25 -19.72 12.89 2.28
N LEU A 26 -18.79 13.46 3.06
CA LEU A 26 -17.91 14.55 2.62
C LEU A 26 -16.99 14.13 1.47
N ALA A 27 -16.35 12.96 1.56
CA ALA A 27 -15.52 12.41 0.49
C ALA A 27 -16.31 12.19 -0.82
N LEU A 28 -17.53 11.66 -0.72
CA LEU A 28 -18.43 11.51 -1.87
C LEU A 28 -18.83 12.87 -2.47
N TRP A 29 -19.03 13.89 -1.62
CA TRP A 29 -19.27 15.25 -2.06
C TRP A 29 -18.10 15.83 -2.87
N TYR A 30 -16.86 15.59 -2.46
CA TYR A 30 -15.66 15.98 -3.22
C TYR A 30 -15.54 15.22 -4.55
N LEU A 31 -15.82 13.92 -4.59
CA LEU A 31 -15.86 13.18 -5.86
C LEU A 31 -16.93 13.73 -6.82
N ARG A 32 -18.06 14.20 -6.27
CA ARG A 32 -19.12 14.84 -7.07
C ARG A 32 -18.73 16.22 -7.56
N SER A 33 -18.01 17.02 -6.76
CA SER A 33 -17.51 18.32 -7.21
C SER A 33 -16.50 18.19 -8.36
N LEU A 34 -15.74 17.08 -8.42
CA LEU A 34 -14.89 16.74 -9.55
C LEU A 34 -15.67 16.66 -10.88
N LYS A 35 -16.92 16.15 -10.85
CA LYS A 35 -17.80 16.13 -12.04
C LYS A 35 -18.20 17.52 -12.52
N PHE A 36 -18.36 18.48 -11.60
CA PHE A 36 -18.61 19.87 -11.98
C PHE A 36 -17.38 20.50 -12.65
N ILE A 37 -16.18 20.14 -12.21
CA ILE A 37 -14.91 20.57 -12.83
C ILE A 37 -14.76 19.99 -14.25
N ILE A 38 -15.25 18.77 -14.50
CA ILE A 38 -15.30 18.17 -15.85
C ILE A 38 -16.29 18.92 -16.76
N ALA A 39 -17.42 19.38 -16.21
CA ALA A 39 -18.43 20.14 -16.96
C ALA A 39 -18.00 21.59 -17.27
N LEU A 40 -17.00 22.13 -16.57
CA LEU A 40 -16.35 23.39 -16.93
C LEU A 40 -15.59 23.21 -18.26
N LYS A 41 -16.13 23.85 -19.32
CA LYS A 41 -15.72 23.76 -20.73
C LYS A 41 -14.21 23.91 -21.01
N PHE A 42 -13.48 24.53 -20.08
CA PHE A 42 -12.05 24.81 -20.18
C PHE A 42 -11.15 23.65 -19.65
N LEU A 43 -11.62 22.85 -18.70
CA LEU A 43 -10.88 21.71 -18.14
C LEU A 43 -11.41 20.35 -18.62
N GLY A 44 -12.63 20.30 -19.16
CA GLY A 44 -13.26 19.07 -19.67
C GLY A 44 -12.38 18.23 -20.61
N PRO A 45 -11.75 18.79 -21.66
CA PRO A 45 -10.91 18.04 -22.59
C PRO A 45 -9.65 17.43 -21.95
N LYS A 46 -8.99 18.17 -21.04
CA LYS A 46 -7.81 17.68 -20.30
C LYS A 46 -8.18 16.56 -19.32
N LEU A 47 -9.32 16.69 -18.63
CA LEU A 47 -9.84 15.64 -17.74
C LEU A 47 -10.31 14.39 -18.50
N LEU A 48 -10.86 14.56 -19.71
CA LEU A 48 -11.25 13.43 -20.56
C LEU A 48 -10.02 12.67 -21.07
N MET A 49 -8.93 13.37 -21.40
CA MET A 49 -7.64 12.75 -21.74
C MET A 49 -7.04 12.01 -20.54
N LEU A 50 -7.07 12.62 -19.35
CA LEU A 50 -6.62 11.99 -18.11
C LEU A 50 -7.38 10.68 -17.82
N LYS A 51 -8.69 10.65 -18.05
CA LYS A 51 -9.51 9.44 -17.83
C LYS A 51 -9.01 8.24 -18.64
N ASN A 52 -8.57 8.45 -19.88
CA ASN A 52 -8.09 7.35 -20.71
C ASN A 52 -6.74 6.83 -20.20
N MET A 53 -5.85 7.73 -19.77
CA MET A 53 -4.58 7.34 -19.14
C MET A 53 -4.75 6.68 -17.76
N LEU A 54 -5.87 6.93 -17.06
CA LEU A 54 -6.19 6.22 -15.81
C LEU A 54 -6.40 4.71 -16.03
N TRP A 55 -6.83 4.27 -17.22
CA TRP A 55 -6.96 2.84 -17.49
C TRP A 55 -5.59 2.16 -17.55
N ASP A 56 -4.61 2.82 -18.19
CA ASP A 56 -3.23 2.35 -18.24
C ASP A 56 -2.57 2.37 -16.86
N LEU A 57 -2.93 3.35 -16.02
CA LEU A 57 -2.55 3.39 -14.60
C LEU A 57 -3.04 2.16 -13.83
N PHE A 58 -4.28 1.71 -14.04
CA PHE A 58 -4.80 0.54 -13.34
C PHE A 58 -4.01 -0.73 -13.67
N VAL A 59 -3.63 -0.92 -14.94
CA VAL A 59 -2.77 -2.03 -15.37
C VAL A 59 -1.40 -1.94 -14.68
N PHE A 60 -0.86 -0.74 -14.55
CA PHE A 60 0.43 -0.53 -13.92
C PHE A 60 0.40 -0.75 -12.39
N VAL A 61 -0.65 -0.29 -11.71
CA VAL A 61 -0.88 -0.58 -10.28
C VAL A 61 -1.00 -2.09 -10.05
N TYR A 62 -1.67 -2.81 -10.96
CA TYR A 62 -1.76 -4.26 -10.91
C TYR A 62 -0.39 -4.94 -11.05
N MET A 63 0.48 -4.42 -11.92
CA MET A 63 1.87 -4.90 -12.04
C MET A 63 2.70 -4.67 -10.77
N ILE A 64 2.56 -3.49 -10.13
CA ILE A 64 3.20 -3.22 -8.83
C ILE A 64 2.71 -4.21 -7.77
N PHE A 65 1.40 -4.47 -7.72
CA PHE A 65 0.81 -5.41 -6.78
C PHE A 65 1.39 -6.82 -6.92
N ILE A 66 1.57 -7.30 -8.16
CA ILE A 66 2.21 -8.60 -8.43
C ILE A 66 3.68 -8.59 -7.99
N ALA A 67 4.42 -7.51 -8.29
CA ALA A 67 5.82 -7.40 -7.89
C ALA A 67 6.01 -7.44 -6.37
N ILE A 68 5.16 -6.73 -5.63
CA ILE A 68 5.14 -6.75 -4.16
C ILE A 68 4.81 -8.17 -3.66
N ALA A 69 3.77 -8.81 -4.22
CA ALA A 69 3.36 -10.15 -3.82
C ALA A 69 4.47 -11.19 -4.07
N ALA A 70 5.23 -11.06 -5.17
CA ALA A 70 6.37 -11.93 -5.45
C ALA A 70 7.49 -11.77 -4.41
N TYR A 71 7.88 -10.52 -4.10
CA TYR A 71 8.88 -10.24 -3.06
C TYR A 71 8.43 -10.78 -1.69
N ALA A 72 7.18 -10.55 -1.34
CA ALA A 72 6.53 -11.04 -0.12
C ALA A 72 6.58 -12.57 0.05
N VAL A 73 6.28 -13.32 -1.00
CA VAL A 73 6.31 -14.79 -0.97
C VAL A 73 7.75 -15.28 -0.79
N VAL A 74 8.71 -14.69 -1.51
CA VAL A 74 10.13 -15.07 -1.43
C VAL A 74 10.74 -14.72 -0.07
N SER A 75 10.45 -13.53 0.48
CA SER A 75 10.97 -13.12 1.79
C SER A 75 10.43 -14.01 2.93
N ARG A 76 9.15 -14.40 2.87
CA ARG A 76 8.58 -15.38 3.82
C ARG A 76 9.21 -16.76 3.66
N ALA A 77 9.44 -17.21 2.43
CA ALA A 77 10.10 -18.49 2.16
C ALA A 77 11.55 -18.54 2.66
N LEU A 78 12.26 -17.40 2.65
CA LEU A 78 13.63 -17.29 3.15
C LEU A 78 13.72 -17.20 4.68
N ILE A 79 12.74 -16.58 5.36
CA ILE A 79 12.81 -16.28 6.80
C ILE A 79 12.07 -17.32 7.65
N PHE A 80 11.01 -17.94 7.13
CA PHE A 80 10.17 -18.88 7.89
C PHE A 80 10.22 -20.27 7.27
N TYR A 81 11.33 -20.98 7.45
CA TYR A 81 11.40 -22.40 7.07
C TYR A 81 10.65 -23.32 8.04
N LYS A 82 10.47 -22.93 9.31
CA LYS A 82 10.06 -23.91 10.34
C LYS A 82 8.79 -23.65 11.13
N GLU A 83 8.47 -22.45 11.63
CA GLU A 83 7.37 -22.36 12.61
C GLU A 83 6.61 -21.03 12.54
N VAL A 84 5.40 -21.03 11.96
CA VAL A 84 4.28 -20.16 12.36
C VAL A 84 2.95 -20.67 11.80
N PRO A 85 1.86 -20.68 12.61
CA PRO A 85 0.53 -21.03 12.14
C PRO A 85 0.00 -19.96 11.17
N PHE A 86 -0.59 -20.42 10.06
CA PHE A 86 -1.20 -19.62 9.01
C PHE A 86 -2.44 -18.86 9.48
N THR A 87 -2.28 -17.85 10.33
CA THR A 87 -3.38 -16.93 10.64
C THR A 87 -3.47 -15.91 9.51
N GLY A 88 -4.24 -16.24 8.47
CA GLY A 88 -4.32 -15.48 7.20
C GLY A 88 -4.61 -13.98 7.35
N ARG A 89 -5.15 -13.54 8.49
CA ARG A 89 -5.46 -12.12 8.77
C ARG A 89 -4.24 -11.28 9.13
N GLY A 90 -3.25 -11.82 9.84
CA GLY A 90 -2.01 -11.11 10.20
C GLY A 90 -1.02 -11.11 9.04
N ILE A 91 -0.92 -12.25 8.35
CA ILE A 91 -0.03 -12.48 7.21
C ILE A 91 -0.33 -11.49 6.08
N LEU A 92 -1.59 -11.35 5.64
CA LEU A 92 -1.95 -10.41 4.58
C LEU A 92 -1.72 -8.94 4.98
N SER A 93 -2.02 -8.58 6.23
CA SER A 93 -1.88 -7.18 6.67
C SER A 93 -0.41 -6.77 6.82
N GLU A 94 0.43 -7.61 7.42
CA GLU A 94 1.84 -7.32 7.63
C GLU A 94 2.63 -7.38 6.32
N ILE A 95 2.34 -8.37 5.46
CA ILE A 95 3.08 -8.62 4.23
C ILE A 95 2.86 -7.55 3.16
N PHE A 96 1.69 -6.92 3.09
CA PHE A 96 1.44 -5.89 2.09
C PHE A 96 1.78 -4.49 2.59
N TYR A 97 1.73 -4.27 3.91
CA TYR A 97 1.96 -2.94 4.48
C TYR A 97 3.45 -2.60 4.50
N GLU A 98 4.33 -3.49 4.96
CA GLU A 98 5.79 -3.26 4.98
C GLU A 98 6.39 -2.92 3.59
N PRO A 99 6.18 -3.73 2.54
CA PRO A 99 6.75 -3.44 1.22
C PRO A 99 6.12 -2.24 0.52
N TYR A 100 4.91 -1.82 0.92
CA TYR A 100 4.35 -0.55 0.44
C TYR A 100 5.17 0.64 0.94
N TRP A 101 5.53 0.68 2.23
CA TRP A 101 6.40 1.72 2.79
C TRP A 101 7.81 1.71 2.19
N PHE A 102 8.32 0.53 1.83
CA PHE A 102 9.59 0.42 1.11
C PHE A 102 9.57 1.14 -0.24
N ILE A 103 8.47 1.10 -1.01
CA ILE A 103 8.39 1.82 -2.30
C ILE A 103 8.59 3.34 -2.09
N TYR A 104 8.16 3.89 -0.96
CA TYR A 104 8.36 5.30 -0.61
C TYR A 104 9.77 5.65 -0.09
N GLY A 105 10.66 4.66 0.02
CA GLY A 105 12.01 4.84 0.53
C GLY A 105 12.11 4.90 2.05
N GLU A 106 11.04 4.59 2.78
CA GLU A 106 11.06 4.53 4.23
C GLU A 106 11.62 3.16 4.68
N PHE A 107 12.95 3.10 4.80
CA PHE A 107 13.66 1.91 5.27
C PHE A 107 13.63 1.83 6.80
N SER A 108 12.59 1.21 7.36
CA SER A 108 12.61 0.78 8.77
C SER A 108 13.51 -0.43 9.03
N ASP A 109 14.20 -0.96 8.01
CA ASP A 109 15.11 -2.10 8.16
C ASP A 109 16.37 -1.79 8.96
N LYS A 110 16.81 -0.53 9.03
CA LYS A 110 17.99 -0.19 9.84
C LYS A 110 17.77 -0.55 11.32
N ASP A 111 16.57 -0.34 11.83
CA ASP A 111 16.22 -0.65 13.22
C ASP A 111 15.93 -2.15 13.42
N LEU A 112 15.25 -2.81 12.47
CA LEU A 112 14.95 -4.24 12.57
C LEU A 112 16.21 -5.13 12.51
N LEU A 113 17.25 -4.70 11.78
CA LEU A 113 18.53 -5.39 11.76
C LEU A 113 19.37 -5.14 12.99
N ASP A 114 19.39 -3.90 13.48
CA ASP A 114 20.12 -3.59 14.70
C ASP A 114 19.50 -4.36 15.87
N GLU A 115 18.17 -4.51 15.91
CA GLU A 115 17.47 -5.27 16.93
C GLU A 115 17.65 -6.79 16.78
N ARG A 116 17.66 -7.34 15.56
CA ARG A 116 17.87 -8.79 15.30
C ARG A 116 19.33 -9.24 15.41
N ILE A 117 20.29 -8.37 15.09
CA ILE A 117 21.72 -8.61 15.33
C ILE A 117 22.06 -8.44 16.82
N LYS A 118 21.43 -7.48 17.53
CA LYS A 118 21.57 -7.33 19.00
C LYS A 118 20.93 -8.49 19.78
N ASN A 119 19.79 -9.03 19.35
CA ASN A 119 19.14 -10.21 19.95
C ASN A 119 19.76 -11.55 19.49
N GLY A 120 21.09 -11.58 19.39
CA GLY A 120 21.84 -12.74 18.91
C GLY A 120 21.32 -14.09 19.41
N THR A 121 21.30 -15.05 18.48
CA THR A 121 21.41 -16.50 18.69
C THR A 121 20.23 -17.33 19.20
N ASN A 122 19.09 -16.80 19.67
CA ASN A 122 18.10 -17.65 20.35
C ASN A 122 16.67 -17.72 19.78
N ALA A 123 16.38 -17.18 18.60
CA ALA A 123 15.04 -17.33 17.99
C ALA A 123 15.14 -17.69 16.50
N GLY A 124 14.94 -18.97 16.19
CA GLY A 124 14.45 -19.42 14.89
C GLY A 124 15.36 -19.17 13.69
N GLY A 125 16.46 -19.91 13.61
CA GLY A 125 16.90 -20.59 12.37
C GLY A 125 17.17 -19.77 11.10
N GLY A 126 17.34 -18.46 11.17
CA GLY A 126 17.73 -17.65 10.03
C GLY A 126 19.23 -17.37 10.01
N GLY A 127 20.01 -18.11 9.21
CA GLY A 127 21.46 -17.88 9.11
C GLY A 127 21.79 -16.46 8.61
N VAL A 128 22.99 -15.96 8.89
CA VAL A 128 23.49 -14.66 8.36
C VAL A 128 23.35 -14.59 6.83
N ALA A 129 23.39 -15.74 6.16
CA ALA A 129 23.17 -15.90 4.73
C ALA A 129 21.73 -15.56 4.27
N GLU A 130 20.71 -15.96 5.03
CA GLU A 130 19.28 -15.75 4.67
C GLU A 130 18.87 -14.28 4.90
N ALA A 131 19.38 -13.68 5.99
CA ALA A 131 19.26 -12.25 6.20
C ALA A 131 19.91 -11.49 5.04
N THR A 132 21.17 -11.77 4.70
CA THR A 132 21.88 -11.10 3.59
C THR A 132 21.16 -11.28 2.24
N ALA A 133 20.63 -12.48 1.97
CA ALA A 133 19.86 -12.75 0.76
C ALA A 133 18.58 -11.90 0.67
N THR A 134 17.88 -11.71 1.79
CA THR A 134 16.66 -10.87 1.84
C THR A 134 16.97 -9.40 1.55
N HIS A 135 18.12 -8.87 2.02
CA HIS A 135 18.54 -7.49 1.70
C HIS A 135 18.90 -7.30 0.25
N VAL A 136 19.64 -8.26 -0.34
CA VAL A 136 19.98 -8.22 -1.76
C VAL A 136 18.70 -8.26 -2.60
N LEU A 137 17.76 -9.14 -2.25
CA LEU A 137 16.46 -9.24 -2.91
C LEU A 137 15.64 -7.94 -2.76
N LEU A 138 15.64 -7.31 -1.59
CA LEU A 138 15.02 -6.01 -1.36
C LEU A 138 15.65 -4.93 -2.26
N GLY A 139 16.97 -4.91 -2.38
CA GLY A 139 17.68 -4.00 -3.30
C GLY A 139 17.23 -4.18 -4.75
N PHE A 140 17.12 -5.42 -5.23
CA PHE A 140 16.59 -5.71 -6.57
C PHE A 140 15.13 -5.30 -6.74
N HIS A 141 14.28 -5.56 -5.75
CA HIS A 141 12.87 -5.15 -5.76
C HIS A 141 12.72 -3.62 -5.85
N MET A 142 13.49 -2.88 -5.06
CA MET A 142 13.51 -1.42 -5.07
C MET A 142 14.00 -0.87 -6.41
N LEU A 143 15.05 -1.46 -7.00
CA LEU A 143 15.53 -1.10 -8.32
C LEU A 143 14.43 -1.32 -9.38
N PHE A 144 13.82 -2.49 -9.38
CA PHE A 144 12.77 -2.85 -10.33
C PHE A 144 11.56 -1.90 -10.23
N ILE A 145 11.07 -1.62 -9.02
CA ILE A 145 9.93 -0.71 -8.85
C ILE A 145 10.32 0.74 -9.14
N ASN A 146 11.39 1.26 -8.54
CA ASN A 146 11.69 2.69 -8.56
C ASN A 146 12.37 3.15 -9.85
N ILE A 147 13.12 2.29 -10.54
CA ILE A 147 13.85 2.65 -11.76
C ILE A 147 13.14 2.13 -13.02
N LEU A 148 12.61 0.90 -12.99
CA LEU A 148 11.97 0.33 -14.19
C LEU A 148 10.49 0.71 -14.24
N LEU A 149 9.74 0.34 -13.22
CA LEU A 149 8.30 0.58 -13.21
C LEU A 149 8.00 2.08 -13.15
N LEU A 150 8.48 2.83 -12.16
CA LEU A 150 8.13 4.26 -12.03
C LEU A 150 8.52 5.08 -13.28
N ASN A 151 9.66 4.81 -13.90
CA ASN A 151 10.04 5.48 -15.15
C ASN A 151 9.13 5.08 -16.32
N LEU A 152 8.69 3.83 -16.38
CA LEU A 152 7.70 3.41 -17.37
C LEU A 152 6.33 4.05 -17.13
N LEU A 153 5.93 4.25 -15.87
CA LEU A 153 4.72 4.99 -15.54
C LEU A 153 4.79 6.44 -16.02
N VAL A 154 5.92 7.11 -15.76
CA VAL A 154 6.17 8.46 -16.26
C VAL A 154 6.11 8.46 -17.79
N ALA A 155 6.71 7.48 -18.46
CA ALA A 155 6.68 7.37 -19.92
C ALA A 155 5.30 7.08 -20.52
N VAL A 156 4.41 6.40 -19.78
CA VAL A 156 3.02 6.15 -20.21
C VAL A 156 2.14 7.40 -20.02
N PHE A 157 2.47 8.26 -19.07
CA PHE A 157 1.74 9.51 -18.81
C PHE A 157 2.30 10.75 -19.52
N ALA A 158 3.58 10.73 -19.91
CA ALA A 158 4.26 11.79 -20.65
C ALA A 158 3.89 11.74 -22.13
#